data_AF-R9PEI6-F1
#
_entry.id   AF-R9PEI6-F1
#
_cell.length_a   1.000
_cell.length_b   1.000
_cell.length_c   1.000
_cell.angle_alpha   90.00
_cell.angle_beta   90.00
_cell.angle_gamma   90.00
#
_symmetry.space_group_name_H-M   'P 1'
#
loop_
_entity.id
_entity.type
_entity.pdbx_description
1 polymer ?
#
loop_
_entity_poly.entity_id
_entity_poly.type
_entity_poly.pdbx_seq_one_letter_code
_entity_poly.pdbx_strand_id
1 'polypeptide(L)'
;MSLSPQSNEVSSSRNALMTSDVPASAKKGKLSPHERQAQAISKLLANPDKEIRIPEGPKEKSIRAPRDVMKNVTGSSAGAGSGEFHVYKQQRRREYERIQLMEEQNKKLTEQEEFDRKRAQMQGKDEAKTDKNRAKREKKRLAALKAQAAAKGRDVSKVVAARSGPDRPDEGPDAKKQRLHNHAVRRVEFKQKYESDDDDDS
;
A
#
# COMPACT_ATOMS: atom_id res chain seq x y z
N MET A 1 8.39 81.34 6.31
CA MET A 1 8.01 80.90 4.94
C MET A 1 6.95 79.82 5.09
N SER A 2 5.72 80.18 4.77
CA SER A 2 4.52 79.36 4.84
C SER A 2 4.37 78.50 3.58
N LEU A 3 4.26 77.18 3.74
CA LEU A 3 3.84 76.28 2.67
C LEU A 3 2.77 75.32 3.22
N SER A 4 1.59 75.39 2.61
CA SER A 4 0.34 74.74 2.97
C SER A 4 0.37 73.21 2.80
N PRO A 5 -0.41 72.44 3.59
CA PRO A 5 -0.71 71.05 3.29
C PRO A 5 -1.84 70.96 2.24
N GLN A 6 -1.59 70.27 1.12
CA GLN A 6 -2.63 69.95 0.14
C GLN A 6 -3.40 68.70 0.58
N SER A 7 -4.71 68.88 0.76
CA SER A 7 -5.72 67.83 0.85
C SER A 7 -5.97 67.21 -0.52
N ASN A 8 -6.09 65.89 -0.59
CA ASN A 8 -6.69 65.20 -1.74
C ASN A 8 -7.69 64.16 -1.23
N GLU A 9 -8.95 64.60 -1.13
CA GLU A 9 -10.15 63.77 -1.04
C GLU A 9 -10.65 63.55 -2.47
N VAL A 10 -10.72 62.30 -2.94
CA VAL A 10 -11.58 61.94 -4.08
C VAL A 10 -12.34 60.66 -3.77
N SER A 11 -13.59 60.89 -3.40
CA SER A 11 -14.78 60.06 -3.55
C SER A 11 -14.69 58.91 -4.56
N SER A 12 -15.03 57.70 -4.12
CA SER A 12 -15.61 56.67 -4.99
C SER A 12 -16.73 55.95 -4.26
N SER A 13 -17.90 56.56 -4.29
CA SER A 13 -19.19 55.90 -4.06
C SER A 13 -19.41 54.75 -5.06
N ARG A 14 -19.47 53.50 -4.58
CA ARG A 14 -20.14 52.40 -5.28
C ARG A 14 -20.91 51.51 -4.30
N ASN A 15 -22.23 51.76 -4.30
CA ASN A 15 -23.34 50.84 -4.07
C ASN A 15 -23.22 49.77 -2.96
N ALA A 16 -23.92 50.06 -1.86
CA ALA A 16 -24.62 49.04 -1.11
C ALA A 16 -25.91 48.65 -1.86
N LEU A 17 -26.11 47.34 -2.13
CA LEU A 17 -27.42 46.69 -2.17
C LEU A 17 -27.22 45.15 -2.22
N MET A 18 -27.63 44.50 -1.12
CA MET A 18 -28.46 43.29 -1.08
C MET A 18 -27.85 41.89 -1.28
N THR A 19 -27.98 41.15 -0.17
CA THR A 19 -28.35 39.73 -0.05
C THR A 19 -27.35 38.68 -0.51
N SER A 20 -26.57 38.17 0.45
CA SER A 20 -26.59 36.73 0.69
C SER A 20 -26.96 36.50 2.15
N ASP A 21 -28.15 35.94 2.34
CA ASP A 21 -28.54 35.28 3.56
C ASP A 21 -27.58 34.10 3.74
N VAL A 22 -26.43 34.35 4.36
CA VAL A 22 -25.49 33.29 4.75
C VAL A 22 -26.10 32.71 6.02
N PRO A 23 -26.71 31.51 5.99
CA PRO A 23 -27.27 30.94 7.20
C PRO A 23 -26.14 30.84 8.21
N ALA A 24 -26.36 31.53 9.35
CA ALA A 24 -25.49 31.52 10.51
C ALA A 24 -24.93 30.11 10.72
N SER A 25 -23.60 30.01 10.72
CA SER A 25 -22.81 28.77 10.82
C SER A 25 -23.49 27.74 11.71
N ALA A 26 -24.28 26.86 11.10
CA ALA A 26 -24.93 25.76 11.78
C ALA A 26 -23.83 24.94 12.45
N LYS A 27 -23.99 24.70 13.75
CA LYS A 27 -23.05 23.93 14.57
C LYS A 27 -22.72 22.64 13.82
N LYS A 28 -21.51 22.54 13.26
CA LYS A 28 -21.07 21.38 12.49
C LYS A 28 -21.06 20.18 13.41
N GLY A 29 -22.13 19.41 13.40
CA GLY A 29 -22.18 18.09 14.03
C GLY A 29 -21.07 17.23 13.46
N LYS A 30 -20.65 16.21 14.20
CA LYS A 30 -19.66 15.25 13.69
C LYS A 30 -20.29 14.52 12.51
N LEU A 31 -19.91 14.90 11.29
CA LEU A 31 -20.44 14.32 10.07
C LEU A 31 -20.30 12.79 10.09
N SER A 32 -21.37 12.12 9.67
CA SER A 32 -21.36 10.69 9.40
C SER A 32 -20.25 10.35 8.40
N PRO A 33 -19.62 9.16 8.46
CA PRO A 33 -18.67 8.71 7.43
C PRO A 33 -19.24 8.88 6.01
N HIS A 34 -20.54 8.56 5.87
CA HIS A 34 -21.42 8.83 4.73
C HIS A 34 -21.25 10.23 4.15
N GLU A 35 -21.48 11.18 5.03
CA GLU A 35 -21.60 12.59 4.71
C GLU A 35 -20.23 13.21 4.39
N ARG A 36 -19.16 12.76 5.05
CA ARG A 36 -17.78 13.18 4.72
C ARG A 36 -17.36 12.71 3.33
N GLN A 37 -17.71 11.48 2.96
CA GLN A 37 -17.45 10.96 1.62
C GLN A 37 -18.24 11.76 0.58
N ALA A 38 -19.54 12.00 0.83
CA ALA A 38 -20.38 12.79 -0.06
C ALA A 38 -19.83 14.22 -0.26
N GLN A 39 -19.33 14.86 0.80
CA GLN A 39 -18.67 16.18 0.70
C GLN A 39 -17.34 16.14 -0.07
N ALA A 40 -16.55 15.09 0.11
CA ALA A 40 -15.31 14.93 -0.67
C ALA A 40 -15.61 14.71 -2.15
N ILE A 41 -16.63 13.92 -2.47
CA ILE A 41 -17.10 13.67 -3.83
C ILE A 41 -17.66 14.94 -4.46
N SER A 42 -18.52 15.69 -3.75
CA SER A 42 -19.08 16.94 -4.29
C SER A 42 -17.99 17.98 -4.57
N LYS A 43 -16.97 18.06 -3.71
CA LYS A 43 -15.80 18.92 -3.92
C LYS A 43 -14.96 18.50 -5.12
N LEU A 44 -14.81 17.19 -5.36
CA LEU A 44 -14.07 16.65 -6.49
C LEU A 44 -14.80 16.91 -7.82
N LEU A 45 -16.12 16.70 -7.84
CA LEU A 45 -16.97 16.90 -9.01
C LEU A 45 -17.24 18.37 -9.34
N ALA A 46 -16.99 19.30 -8.41
CA ALA A 46 -17.12 20.73 -8.67
C ALA A 46 -16.15 21.24 -9.75
N ASN A 47 -14.99 20.58 -9.94
CA ASN A 47 -14.03 20.90 -10.98
C ASN A 47 -13.43 19.61 -11.57
N PRO A 48 -14.11 18.97 -12.53
CA PRO A 48 -13.69 17.68 -13.07
C PRO A 48 -12.41 17.75 -13.91
N ASP A 49 -12.08 18.91 -14.49
CA ASP A 49 -10.90 19.09 -15.35
C ASP A 49 -9.58 19.23 -14.57
N LYS A 50 -9.64 19.33 -13.24
CA LYS A 50 -8.45 19.49 -12.40
C LYS A 50 -7.80 18.13 -12.12
N GLU A 51 -6.54 17.99 -12.51
CA GLU A 51 -5.75 16.79 -12.20
C GLU A 51 -5.71 16.50 -10.69
N ILE A 52 -6.01 15.26 -10.34
CA ILE A 52 -6.05 14.79 -8.95
C ILE A 52 -4.65 14.29 -8.58
N ARG A 53 -3.94 15.03 -7.72
CA ARG A 53 -2.67 14.57 -7.17
C ARG A 53 -2.90 13.60 -6.00
N ILE A 54 -2.76 12.31 -6.27
CA ILE A 54 -2.71 11.29 -5.22
C ILE A 54 -1.37 11.44 -4.49
N PRO A 55 -1.35 11.62 -3.16
CA PRO A 55 -0.10 11.71 -2.42
C PRO A 55 0.66 10.38 -2.53
N GLU A 56 1.96 10.46 -2.82
CA GLU A 56 2.86 9.32 -2.67
C GLU A 56 2.85 8.83 -1.22
N GLY A 57 3.06 7.53 -1.02
CA GLY A 57 3.12 6.93 0.32
C GLY A 57 4.19 7.56 1.21
N PRO A 58 4.14 7.31 2.53
CA PRO A 58 5.15 7.81 3.46
C PRO A 58 6.56 7.44 3.01
N LYS A 59 7.41 8.44 2.79
CA LYS A 59 8.81 8.23 2.41
C LYS A 59 9.60 7.79 3.63
N GLU A 60 10.54 6.88 3.43
CA GLU A 60 11.46 6.49 4.49
C GLU A 60 12.30 7.69 4.93
N LYS A 61 12.54 7.80 6.24
CA LYS A 61 13.43 8.84 6.77
C LYS A 61 14.82 8.56 6.22
N SER A 62 15.43 9.55 5.58
CA SER A 62 16.81 9.47 5.08
C SER A 62 17.61 10.68 5.56
N ILE A 63 18.88 10.46 5.84
CA ILE A 63 19.79 11.54 6.23
C ILE A 63 20.53 12.00 4.99
N ARG A 64 20.66 13.32 4.87
CA ARG A 64 21.42 13.93 3.78
C ARG A 64 22.86 13.40 3.79
N ALA A 65 23.32 12.95 2.63
CA ALA A 65 24.70 12.51 2.45
C ALA A 65 25.70 13.58 2.94
N PRO A 66 26.82 13.17 3.55
CA PRO A 66 27.88 14.09 3.94
C PRO A 66 28.38 14.86 2.71
N ARG A 67 28.81 16.11 2.92
CA ARG A 67 29.43 16.90 1.84
C ARG A 67 30.82 16.32 1.58
N ASP A 68 31.14 16.13 0.30
CA ASP A 68 32.42 15.58 -0.15
C ASP A 68 33.59 16.50 0.22
N VAL A 69 33.52 17.77 -0.16
CA VAL A 69 34.53 18.79 0.18
C VAL A 69 33.98 19.83 1.15
N MET A 70 34.67 19.97 2.28
CA MET A 70 34.45 21.06 3.23
C MET A 70 35.35 22.24 2.84
N LYS A 71 34.75 23.40 2.58
CA LYS A 71 35.46 24.60 2.08
C LYS A 71 36.04 25.47 3.21
N ASN A 72 35.66 25.21 4.45
CA ASN A 72 35.93 26.04 5.62
C ASN A 72 36.67 25.25 6.71
N VAL A 73 37.68 24.48 6.33
CA VAL A 73 38.53 23.73 7.26
C VAL A 73 39.66 24.65 7.72
N THR A 74 39.63 25.04 8.99
CA THR A 74 40.74 25.76 9.63
C THR A 74 41.91 24.79 9.86
N GLY A 75 43.16 25.26 9.74
CA GLY A 75 44.35 24.41 9.85
C GLY A 75 44.45 23.62 11.16
N SER A 76 45.12 22.46 11.12
CA SER A 76 45.14 21.48 12.22
C SER A 76 45.75 21.99 13.54
N SER A 77 46.55 23.06 13.49
CA SER A 77 47.15 23.70 14.67
C SER A 77 46.44 24.98 15.10
N ALA A 78 45.37 25.40 14.40
CA ALA A 78 44.59 26.57 14.80
C ALA A 78 43.78 26.27 16.06
N GLY A 79 43.69 27.25 16.97
CA GLY A 79 42.91 27.11 18.20
C GLY A 79 41.41 26.99 17.96
N ALA A 80 40.67 26.56 18.99
CA ALA A 80 39.22 26.43 18.93
C ALA A 80 38.55 27.81 18.73
N GLY A 81 37.89 27.99 17.58
CA GLY A 81 37.08 29.17 17.31
C GLY A 81 35.72 29.13 18.01
N SER A 82 35.07 30.28 18.16
CA SER A 82 33.76 30.40 18.83
C SER A 82 32.63 29.64 18.13
N GLY A 83 32.75 29.37 16.83
CA GLY A 83 31.80 28.59 16.04
C GLY A 83 31.98 27.07 16.12
N GLU A 84 33.10 26.58 16.65
CA GLU A 84 33.46 25.15 16.61
C GLU A 84 32.50 24.29 17.43
N PHE A 85 32.03 24.81 18.56
CA PHE A 85 31.02 24.14 19.39
C PHE A 85 29.74 23.83 18.60
N HIS A 86 29.29 24.77 17.76
CA HIS A 86 28.10 24.54 16.95
C HIS A 86 28.35 23.54 15.81
N VAL A 87 29.54 23.55 15.21
CA VAL A 87 29.92 22.54 14.21
C VAL A 87 29.84 21.14 14.82
N TYR A 88 30.48 20.94 15.98
CA TYR A 88 30.43 19.67 16.71
C TYR A 88 29.00 19.27 17.09
N LYS A 89 28.20 20.19 17.62
CA LYS A 89 26.79 19.93 17.99
C LYS A 89 25.96 19.42 16.81
N GLN A 90 26.10 20.06 15.64
CA GLN A 90 25.37 19.64 14.44
C GLN A 90 25.90 18.33 13.87
N GLN A 91 27.22 18.12 13.87
CA GLN A 91 27.83 16.88 13.41
C GLN A 91 27.40 15.70 14.29
N ARG A 92 27.50 15.84 15.62
CA ARG A 92 27.10 14.80 16.58
C ARG A 92 25.62 14.46 16.46
N ARG A 93 24.75 15.48 16.30
CA ARG A 93 23.32 15.24 16.07
C ARG A 93 23.06 14.44 14.80
N ARG A 94 23.69 14.82 13.68
CA ARG A 94 23.57 14.08 12.41
C ARG A 94 24.07 12.65 12.53
N GLU A 95 25.16 12.44 13.27
CA GLU A 95 25.74 11.11 13.46
C GLU A 95 24.84 10.22 14.33
N TYR A 96 24.26 10.75 15.40
CA TYR A 96 23.28 10.00 16.20
C TYR A 96 22.02 9.67 15.40
N GLU A 97 21.49 10.62 14.63
CA GLU A 97 20.38 10.35 13.73
C GLU A 97 20.74 9.24 12.73
N ARG A 98 21.99 9.21 12.22
CA ARG A 98 22.49 8.20 11.28
C ARG A 98 22.59 6.82 11.88
N ILE A 99 23.17 6.72 13.07
CA ILE A 99 23.27 5.46 13.81
C ILE A 99 21.87 4.94 14.15
N GLN A 100 20.98 5.80 14.66
CA GLN A 100 19.60 5.42 14.99
C GLN A 100 18.84 4.90 13.77
N LEU A 101 18.94 5.57 12.62
CA LEU A 101 18.29 5.14 11.39
C LEU A 101 18.81 3.77 10.92
N MET A 102 20.13 3.56 10.97
CA MET A 102 20.75 2.27 10.62
C MET A 102 20.29 1.15 11.56
N GLU A 103 20.24 1.42 12.87
CA GLU A 103 19.73 0.47 13.86
C GLU A 103 18.24 0.16 13.65
N GLU A 104 17.41 1.16 13.37
CA GLU A 104 15.98 0.99 13.06
C GLU A 104 15.78 0.16 11.79
N GLN A 105 16.58 0.39 10.74
CA GLN A 105 16.54 -0.39 9.51
C GLN A 105 16.93 -1.85 9.76
N ASN A 106 18.04 -2.09 10.47
CA ASN A 106 18.47 -3.44 10.81
C ASN A 106 17.40 -4.19 11.61
N LYS A 107 16.78 -3.55 12.61
CA LYS A 107 15.69 -4.16 13.38
C LYS A 107 14.51 -4.55 12.48
N LYS A 108 14.06 -3.63 11.61
CA LYS A 108 12.96 -3.91 10.66
C LYS A 108 13.30 -5.08 9.72
N LEU A 109 14.51 -5.13 9.18
CA LEU A 109 14.94 -6.21 8.30
C LEU A 109 14.93 -7.55 9.04
N THR A 110 15.49 -7.61 10.25
CA THR A 110 15.48 -8.85 11.05
C THR A 110 14.05 -9.29 11.41
N GLU A 111 13.16 -8.36 11.77
CA GLU A 111 11.76 -8.66 12.08
C GLU A 111 11.00 -9.16 10.85
N GLN A 112 11.26 -8.57 9.67
CA GLN A 112 10.67 -9.00 8.40
C GLN A 112 11.15 -10.40 7.99
N GLU A 113 12.46 -10.66 8.05
CA GLU A 113 13.04 -11.98 7.76
C GLU A 113 12.47 -13.06 8.68
N GLU A 114 12.35 -12.78 9.98
CA GLU A 114 11.72 -13.69 10.92
C GLU A 114 10.25 -13.94 10.61
N PHE A 115 9.51 -12.87 10.28
CA PHE A 115 8.10 -12.95 9.93
C PHE A 115 7.88 -13.79 8.67
N ASP A 116 8.65 -13.53 7.62
CA ASP A 116 8.56 -14.24 6.35
C ASP A 116 8.96 -15.71 6.51
N ARG A 117 10.00 -15.99 7.29
CA ARG A 117 10.39 -17.37 7.64
C ARG A 117 9.26 -18.09 8.38
N LYS A 118 8.63 -17.46 9.37
CA LYS A 118 7.50 -18.03 10.12
C LYS A 118 6.30 -18.24 9.20
N ARG A 119 6.01 -17.29 8.31
CA ARG A 119 4.92 -17.36 7.34
C ARG A 119 5.12 -18.50 6.35
N ALA A 120 6.30 -18.63 5.75
CA ALA A 120 6.63 -19.71 4.83
C ALA A 120 6.52 -21.09 5.50
N GLN A 121 6.97 -21.22 6.75
CA GLN A 121 6.82 -22.47 7.52
C GLN A 121 5.35 -22.83 7.78
N MET A 122 4.50 -21.85 8.09
CA MET A 122 3.07 -22.10 8.28
C MET A 122 2.40 -22.48 6.96
N GLN A 123 2.68 -21.74 5.88
CA GLN A 123 2.16 -22.05 4.55
C GLN A 123 2.56 -23.46 4.10
N GLY A 124 3.84 -23.84 4.23
CA GLY A 124 4.29 -25.19 3.89
C GLY A 124 3.63 -26.30 4.71
N LYS A 125 3.33 -26.04 6.00
CA LYS A 125 2.57 -27.01 6.84
C LYS A 125 1.13 -27.16 6.37
N ASP A 126 0.48 -26.06 5.98
CA ASP A 126 -0.90 -26.06 5.52
C ASP A 126 -1.04 -26.66 4.12
N GLU A 127 -0.09 -26.39 3.23
CA GLU A 127 0.04 -27.02 1.92
C GLU A 127 0.27 -28.52 2.06
N ALA A 128 1.24 -28.96 2.87
CA ALA A 128 1.49 -30.38 3.10
C ALA A 128 0.27 -31.14 3.66
N LYS A 129 -0.55 -30.49 4.51
CA LYS A 129 -1.82 -31.06 4.99
C LYS A 129 -2.86 -31.11 3.87
N THR A 130 -2.96 -30.03 3.09
CA THR A 130 -3.91 -29.90 1.98
C THR A 130 -3.62 -30.91 0.88
N ASP A 131 -2.35 -31.11 0.52
CA ASP A 131 -1.90 -32.04 -0.52
C ASP A 131 -2.12 -33.48 -0.10
N LYS A 132 -1.80 -33.84 1.15
CA LYS A 132 -2.12 -35.17 1.69
C LYS A 132 -3.62 -35.46 1.62
N ASN A 133 -4.46 -34.47 1.92
CA ASN A 133 -5.91 -34.61 1.85
C ASN A 133 -6.42 -34.64 0.41
N ARG A 134 -5.84 -33.84 -0.49
CA ARG A 134 -6.13 -33.82 -1.92
C ARG A 134 -5.79 -35.17 -2.56
N ALA A 135 -4.59 -35.69 -2.33
CA ALA A 135 -4.17 -37.00 -2.82
C ALA A 135 -5.09 -38.14 -2.32
N LYS A 136 -5.55 -38.07 -1.05
CA LYS A 136 -6.56 -39.03 -0.53
C LYS A 136 -7.89 -38.93 -1.26
N ARG A 137 -8.38 -37.72 -1.56
CA ARG A 137 -9.63 -37.50 -2.30
C ARG A 137 -9.50 -37.93 -3.75
N GLU A 138 -8.39 -37.60 -4.42
CA GLU A 138 -8.12 -38.01 -5.80
C GLU A 138 -8.06 -39.53 -5.93
N LYS A 139 -7.37 -40.24 -5.02
CA LYS A 139 -7.37 -41.71 -4.99
C LYS A 139 -8.78 -42.29 -4.86
N LYS A 140 -9.61 -41.75 -3.94
CA LYS A 140 -11.01 -42.16 -3.77
C LYS A 140 -11.86 -41.84 -5.00
N ARG A 141 -11.68 -40.67 -5.61
CA ARG A 141 -12.36 -40.26 -6.84
C ARG A 141 -12.02 -41.18 -8.00
N LEU A 142 -10.74 -41.49 -8.20
CA LEU A 142 -10.28 -42.44 -9.21
C LEU A 142 -10.84 -43.85 -8.97
N ALA A 143 -10.84 -44.34 -7.73
CA ALA A 143 -11.45 -45.64 -7.39
C ALA A 143 -12.96 -45.67 -7.67
N ALA A 144 -13.70 -44.63 -7.29
CA ALA A 144 -15.13 -44.52 -7.58
C ALA A 144 -15.42 -44.44 -9.08
N LEU A 145 -14.61 -43.71 -9.85
CA LEU A 145 -14.71 -43.65 -11.31
C LEU A 145 -14.46 -45.02 -11.94
N LYS A 146 -13.45 -45.76 -11.48
CA LYS A 146 -13.17 -47.14 -11.92
C LYS A 146 -14.34 -48.08 -11.64
N ALA A 147 -14.91 -48.04 -10.44
CA ALA A 147 -16.06 -48.85 -10.07
C ALA A 147 -17.31 -48.52 -10.92
N GLN A 148 -17.58 -47.23 -11.17
CA GLN A 148 -18.69 -46.82 -12.05
C GLN A 148 -18.47 -47.21 -13.51
N ALA A 149 -17.23 -47.15 -14.02
CA ALA A 149 -16.89 -47.56 -15.37
C ALA A 149 -17.08 -49.07 -15.56
N ALA A 150 -16.64 -49.88 -14.58
CA ALA A 150 -16.87 -51.33 -14.56
C ALA A 150 -18.37 -51.68 -14.52
N ALA A 151 -19.15 -51.00 -13.70
CA ALA A 151 -20.61 -51.21 -13.63
C ALA A 151 -21.36 -50.80 -14.91
N LYS A 152 -20.82 -49.87 -15.70
CA LYS A 152 -21.42 -49.37 -16.95
C LYS A 152 -20.79 -49.97 -18.21
N GLY A 153 -19.86 -50.92 -18.08
CA GLY A 153 -19.15 -51.53 -19.21
C GLY A 153 -18.36 -50.52 -20.08
N ARG A 154 -17.97 -49.36 -19.54
CA ARG A 154 -17.25 -48.30 -20.27
C ARG A 154 -15.76 -48.38 -19.99
N ASP A 155 -14.95 -48.12 -21.02
CA ASP A 155 -13.48 -48.06 -20.88
C ASP A 155 -13.07 -47.00 -19.83
N VAL A 156 -12.37 -47.47 -18.81
CA VAL A 156 -11.88 -46.73 -17.65
C VAL A 156 -10.94 -45.59 -18.08
N SER A 157 -10.13 -45.83 -19.11
CA SER A 157 -9.08 -44.94 -19.61
C SER A 157 -9.68 -43.64 -20.16
N LYS A 158 -10.79 -43.76 -20.89
CA LYS A 158 -11.50 -42.64 -21.52
C LYS A 158 -12.26 -41.77 -20.51
N VAL A 159 -12.76 -42.36 -19.42
CA VAL A 159 -13.53 -41.64 -18.38
C VAL A 159 -12.62 -40.87 -17.42
N VAL A 160 -11.42 -41.39 -17.13
CA VAL A 160 -10.42 -40.69 -16.30
C VAL A 160 -9.86 -39.48 -17.05
N ALA A 161 -9.48 -39.64 -18.33
CA ALA A 161 -8.96 -38.55 -19.17
C ALA A 161 -9.97 -37.41 -19.39
N ALA A 162 -11.26 -37.73 -19.58
CA ALA A 162 -12.32 -36.72 -19.75
C ALA A 162 -12.64 -35.92 -18.47
N ARG A 163 -12.17 -36.37 -17.30
CA ARG A 163 -12.48 -35.75 -16.00
C ARG A 163 -11.27 -35.16 -15.28
N SER A 164 -10.07 -35.27 -15.85
CA SER A 164 -8.78 -34.76 -15.33
C SER A 164 -8.23 -33.54 -16.09
N GLY A 165 -9.09 -32.80 -16.81
CA GLY A 165 -8.67 -31.55 -17.47
C GLY A 165 -8.25 -30.48 -16.44
N PRO A 166 -7.29 -29.61 -16.78
CA PRO A 166 -6.61 -28.72 -15.83
C PRO A 166 -7.50 -27.62 -15.20
N ASP A 167 -8.70 -27.39 -15.73
CA ASP A 167 -9.49 -26.18 -15.47
C ASP A 167 -10.89 -26.44 -14.86
N ARG A 168 -11.04 -27.48 -14.03
CA ARG A 168 -12.32 -27.74 -13.34
C ARG A 168 -12.22 -27.65 -11.82
N PRO A 169 -13.06 -26.82 -11.16
CA PRO A 169 -13.10 -26.77 -9.71
C PRO A 169 -13.56 -28.13 -9.15
N ASP A 170 -12.87 -28.57 -8.10
CA ASP A 170 -13.16 -29.79 -7.35
C ASP A 170 -14.51 -29.63 -6.60
N GLU A 171 -15.63 -29.90 -7.28
CA GLU A 171 -16.92 -30.11 -6.61
C GLU A 171 -16.89 -31.44 -5.87
N GLY A 172 -16.57 -31.38 -4.58
CA GLY A 172 -16.77 -32.47 -3.63
C GLY A 172 -18.26 -32.78 -3.42
N PRO A 173 -18.61 -33.97 -2.93
CA PRO A 173 -20.01 -34.37 -2.78
C PRO A 173 -20.73 -33.45 -1.78
N ASP A 174 -21.92 -32.98 -2.18
CA ASP A 174 -22.82 -32.10 -1.44
C ASP A 174 -23.09 -32.57 0.00
N ALA A 175 -22.27 -32.11 0.94
CA ALA A 175 -22.64 -32.08 2.34
C ALA A 175 -23.38 -30.77 2.61
N LYS A 176 -24.71 -30.86 2.68
CA LYS A 176 -25.64 -29.79 3.09
C LYS A 176 -25.16 -29.13 4.40
N LYS A 177 -24.34 -28.10 4.28
CA LYS A 177 -24.11 -27.09 5.31
C LYS A 177 -24.49 -25.77 4.68
N GLN A 178 -25.58 -25.19 5.16
CA GLN A 178 -26.00 -23.82 4.86
C GLN A 178 -24.83 -22.88 5.17
N ARG A 179 -24.01 -22.57 4.17
CA ARG A 179 -22.98 -21.55 4.24
C ARG A 179 -23.60 -20.28 3.67
N LEU A 180 -23.96 -19.35 4.55
CA LEU A 180 -24.18 -17.96 4.16
C LEU A 180 -22.83 -17.42 3.68
N HIS A 181 -22.54 -17.50 2.39
CA HIS A 181 -21.43 -16.79 1.77
C HIS A 181 -21.83 -16.30 0.38
N ASN A 182 -21.82 -14.98 0.25
CA ASN A 182 -22.03 -14.23 -0.98
C ASN A 182 -21.24 -14.85 -2.14
N HIS A 183 -21.96 -15.25 -3.19
CA HIS A 183 -21.45 -15.87 -4.41
C HIS A 183 -20.67 -14.90 -5.33
N ALA A 184 -20.42 -13.67 -4.89
CA ALA A 184 -19.87 -12.59 -5.71
C ALA A 184 -18.36 -12.32 -5.52
N VAL A 185 -17.65 -13.05 -4.66
CA VAL A 185 -16.21 -12.87 -4.50
C VAL A 185 -15.47 -13.83 -5.43
N ARG A 186 -15.24 -13.39 -6.67
CA ARG A 186 -14.27 -14.02 -7.57
C ARG A 186 -12.91 -14.01 -6.86
N ARG A 187 -12.30 -15.19 -6.73
CA ARG A 187 -10.95 -15.37 -6.19
C ARG A 187 -10.00 -14.52 -7.05
N VAL A 188 -9.41 -13.47 -6.48
CA VAL A 188 -8.44 -12.64 -7.18
C VAL A 188 -7.11 -13.39 -7.16
N GLU A 189 -6.71 -13.90 -8.32
CA GLU A 189 -5.41 -14.52 -8.53
C GLU A 189 -4.40 -13.42 -8.86
N PHE A 190 -3.48 -13.14 -7.93
CA PHE A 190 -2.41 -12.19 -8.16
C PHE A 190 -1.34 -12.87 -9.01
N LYS A 191 -1.24 -12.49 -10.28
CA LYS A 191 -0.09 -12.86 -11.12
C LYS A 191 1.12 -12.06 -10.63
N GLN A 192 2.16 -12.75 -10.16
CA GLN A 192 3.45 -12.13 -9.90
C GLN A 192 4.02 -11.63 -11.24
N LYS A 193 4.50 -10.38 -11.24
CA LYS A 193 5.00 -9.69 -12.42
C LYS A 193 6.54 -9.65 -12.32
N TYR A 194 7.20 -10.26 -13.31
CA TYR A 194 8.63 -10.24 -13.64
C TYR A 194 9.59 -11.08 -12.78
N GLU A 195 10.01 -12.22 -13.35
CA GLU A 195 11.40 -12.71 -13.39
C GLU A 195 11.45 -13.89 -14.38
N SER A 196 11.51 -13.55 -15.67
CA SER A 196 11.83 -14.43 -16.81
C SER A 196 12.07 -13.50 -17.98
N ASP A 197 13.29 -13.00 -18.06
CA ASP A 197 13.96 -12.83 -19.35
C ASP A 197 15.11 -13.83 -19.29
N ASP A 198 14.95 -14.86 -20.10
CA ASP A 198 15.83 -16.00 -20.24
C ASP A 198 17.19 -15.57 -20.83
N ASP A 199 18.25 -16.17 -20.28
CA ASP A 199 19.44 -16.54 -21.03
C ASP A 199 19.01 -17.38 -22.24
N ASP A 200 19.21 -16.88 -23.46
CA ASP A 200 19.56 -17.66 -24.67
C ASP A 200 19.51 -16.75 -25.92
N ASP A 201 20.67 -16.22 -26.31
CA ASP A 201 20.98 -16.11 -27.74
C ASP A 201 22.50 -16.24 -27.96
N SER A 202 22.86 -17.40 -28.52
CA SER A 202 24.03 -17.73 -29.38
C SER A 202 25.45 -17.40 -28.92
#